data_AF-A0A1B1ZL64-F1
#
_entry.id   AF-A0A1B1ZL64-F1
#
_cell.length_a   1.000
_cell.length_b   1.000
_cell.length_c   1.000
_cell.angle_alpha   90.00
_cell.angle_beta   90.00
_cell.angle_gamma   90.00
#
_symmetry.space_group_name_H-M   'P 1'
#
loop_
_entity.id
_entity.type
_entity.pdbx_description
1 polymer ?
#
loop_
_entity_poly.entity_id
_entity_poly.type
_entity_poly.pdbx_seq_one_letter_code
_entity_poly.pdbx_strand_id
1 'polypeptide(L)'
;MSGFQTYLDNAEAQTGVTPRQFLELARERDLTTAKVGEVVAWLKADHGLGHGHAANLAQLITKGPDAVAARYNNGEPLRLDGRGTDA
;
A
#
# COMPACT_ATOMS: atom_id res chain seq x y z
N MET A 1 -14.36 4.83 -7.29
CA MET A 1 -13.11 4.35 -6.66
C MET A 1 -13.02 2.85 -6.86
N SER A 2 -11.85 2.35 -7.28
CA SER A 2 -11.60 0.90 -7.31
C SER A 2 -11.51 0.33 -5.89
N GLY A 3 -11.76 -0.97 -5.74
CA GLY A 3 -11.59 -1.64 -4.44
C GLY A 3 -10.17 -1.51 -3.90
N PHE A 4 -9.15 -1.44 -4.78
CA PHE A 4 -7.76 -1.29 -4.37
C PHE A 4 -7.47 0.08 -3.74
N GLN A 5 -7.99 1.17 -4.31
CA GLN A 5 -7.85 2.50 -3.71
C GLN A 5 -8.47 2.55 -2.31
N THR A 6 -9.63 1.92 -2.11
CA THR A 6 -10.27 1.82 -0.78
C THR A 6 -9.36 1.10 0.24
N TYR A 7 -8.61 0.07 -0.17
CA TYR A 7 -7.67 -0.59 0.73
C TYR A 7 -6.51 0.31 1.16
N LEU A 8 -5.99 1.12 0.23
CA LEU A 8 -4.93 2.10 0.52
C LEU A 8 -5.43 3.17 1.49
N ASP A 9 -6.63 3.71 1.25
CA ASP A 9 -7.23 4.73 2.09
C ASP A 9 -7.51 4.23 3.51
N ASN A 10 -7.99 2.99 3.63
CA ASN A 10 -8.24 2.37 4.94
C ASN A 10 -6.94 2.07 5.69
N ALA A 11 -5.88 1.65 4.99
CA ALA A 11 -4.58 1.44 5.61
C ALA A 11 -3.99 2.76 6.13
N GLU A 12 -4.11 3.85 5.36
CA GLU A 12 -3.74 5.18 5.80
C GLU A 12 -4.59 5.65 6.99
N ALA A 13 -5.91 5.48 6.93
CA ALA A 13 -6.80 5.85 8.03
C ALA A 13 -6.47 5.10 9.33
N GLN A 14 -6.05 3.85 9.23
CA GLN A 14 -5.67 3.02 10.39
C GLN A 14 -4.30 3.40 10.96
N THR A 15 -3.33 3.73 10.10
CA THR A 15 -1.92 3.85 10.51
C THR A 15 -1.43 5.29 10.59
N GLY A 16 -2.13 6.23 9.96
CA GLY A 16 -1.66 7.59 9.74
C GLY A 16 -0.54 7.70 8.70
N VAL A 17 -0.17 6.61 8.03
CA VAL A 17 0.93 6.53 7.07
C VAL A 17 0.37 6.45 5.66
N THR A 18 0.80 7.35 4.78
CA THR A 18 0.33 7.36 3.39
C THR A 18 0.92 6.19 2.59
N PRO A 19 0.27 5.75 1.50
CA PRO A 19 0.84 4.72 0.64
C PRO A 19 2.24 5.06 0.11
N ARG A 20 2.52 6.34 -0.19
CA ARG A 20 3.87 6.77 -0.60
C ARG A 20 4.89 6.60 0.53
N GLN A 21 4.52 6.95 1.76
CA GLN A 21 5.40 6.74 2.91
C GLN A 21 5.70 5.25 3.14
N PHE A 22 4.73 4.36 2.94
CA PHE A 22 4.99 2.92 3.00
C PHE A 22 6.00 2.44 1.94
N LEU A 23 5.97 3.01 0.72
CA LEU A 23 6.97 2.70 -0.31
C LEU A 23 8.38 3.14 0.12
N GLU A 24 8.51 4.32 0.72
CA GLU A 24 9.80 4.81 1.23
C GLU A 24 10.31 3.98 2.41
N LEU A 25 9.44 3.68 3.39
CA LEU A 25 9.78 2.81 4.53
C LEU A 25 10.21 1.42 4.07
N ALA A 26 9.53 0.86 3.07
CA ALA A 26 9.91 -0.43 2.51
C ALA A 26 11.26 -0.36 1.78
N ARG A 27 11.53 0.73 1.05
CA ARG A 27 12.82 0.95 0.37
C ARG A 27 13.97 1.07 1.37
N GLU A 28 13.78 1.80 2.46
CA GLU A 28 14.78 1.94 3.54
C GLU A 28 15.10 0.61 4.25
N ARG A 29 14.20 -0.37 4.14
CA ARG A 29 14.32 -1.70 4.75
C ARG A 29 14.67 -2.79 3.75
N ASP A 30 15.01 -2.42 2.51
CA ASP A 30 15.29 -3.34 1.40
C ASP A 30 14.14 -4.35 1.11
N LEU A 31 12.89 -3.94 1.36
CA LEU A 31 11.70 -4.78 1.23
C LEU A 31 11.01 -4.68 -0.14
N THR A 32 11.43 -3.76 -1.02
CA THR A 32 10.82 -3.58 -2.35
C THR A 32 11.03 -4.78 -3.27
N THR A 33 12.09 -5.55 -3.06
CA THR A 33 12.38 -6.80 -3.80
C THR A 33 12.15 -8.06 -2.97
N ALA A 34 11.65 -7.93 -1.74
CA ALA A 34 11.39 -9.04 -0.85
C ALA A 34 10.16 -9.86 -1.31
N LYS A 35 9.98 -11.05 -0.73
CA LYS A 35 8.78 -11.85 -0.98
C LYS A 35 7.58 -11.14 -0.37
N VAL A 36 6.43 -11.18 -1.05
CA VAL A 36 5.17 -10.58 -0.58
C VAL A 36 4.84 -10.98 0.85
N GLY A 37 5.07 -12.24 1.24
CA GLY A 37 4.82 -12.72 2.60
C GLY A 37 5.67 -12.04 3.68
N GLU A 38 6.92 -11.67 3.36
CA GLU A 38 7.82 -10.97 4.27
C GLU A 38 7.33 -9.53 4.50
N VAL A 39 6.92 -8.85 3.42
CA VAL A 39 6.33 -7.52 3.49
C VAL A 39 5.01 -7.53 4.28
N VAL A 40 4.15 -8.55 4.08
CA VAL A 40 2.92 -8.73 4.87
C VAL A 40 3.25 -8.90 6.35
N ALA A 41 4.25 -9.73 6.70
CA ALA A 41 4.64 -9.95 8.09
C ALA A 41 5.09 -8.63 8.75
N TRP A 42 5.94 -7.86 8.07
CA TRP A 42 6.37 -6.54 8.53
C TRP A 42 5.20 -5.57 8.73
N LEU A 43 4.31 -5.42 7.74
CA LEU A 43 3.16 -4.53 7.83
C LEU A 43 2.22 -4.88 8.99
N LYS A 44 2.07 -6.16 9.30
CA LYS A 44 1.29 -6.61 10.46
C LYS A 44 1.99 -6.30 11.77
N ALA A 45 3.29 -6.57 11.86
CA ALA A 45 4.06 -6.44 13.09
C ALA A 45 4.29 -4.97 13.49
N ASP A 46 4.69 -4.13 12.52
CA ASP A 46 5.14 -2.77 12.80
C ASP A 46 4.01 -1.75 12.68
N HIS A 47 2.98 -2.05 11.88
CA HIS A 47 1.89 -1.09 11.58
C HIS A 47 0.50 -1.62 11.98
N GLY A 48 0.42 -2.81 12.58
CA GLY A 48 -0.85 -3.35 13.12
C GLY A 48 -1.92 -3.64 12.07
N LEU A 49 -1.55 -3.72 10.78
CA LEU A 49 -2.50 -3.89 9.70
C LEU A 49 -3.15 -5.29 9.72
N GLY A 50 -4.44 -5.34 9.41
CA GLY A 50 -5.13 -6.61 9.14
C GLY A 50 -4.61 -7.26 7.85
N HIS A 51 -4.81 -8.58 7.69
CA HIS A 51 -4.25 -9.34 6.57
C HIS A 51 -4.62 -8.78 5.18
N GLY A 52 -5.87 -8.35 4.99
CA GLY A 52 -6.34 -7.80 3.71
C GLY A 52 -5.63 -6.49 3.32
N HIS A 53 -5.47 -5.56 4.26
CA HIS A 53 -4.74 -4.30 4.02
C HIS A 53 -3.26 -4.57 3.79
N ALA A 54 -2.65 -5.41 4.63
CA ALA A 54 -1.24 -5.77 4.52
C ALA A 54 -0.93 -6.45 3.18
N ALA A 55 -1.78 -7.35 2.69
CA ALA A 55 -1.58 -8.04 1.41
C ALA A 55 -1.63 -7.08 0.21
N ASN A 56 -2.56 -6.11 0.20
CA ASN A 56 -2.65 -5.13 -0.89
C ASN A 56 -1.47 -4.15 -0.86
N LEU A 57 -1.09 -3.64 0.31
CA LEU A 57 0.11 -2.79 0.44
C LEU A 57 1.39 -3.55 0.06
N ALA A 58 1.51 -4.83 0.43
CA ALA A 58 2.65 -5.65 0.03
C ALA A 58 2.73 -5.85 -1.50
N GLN A 59 1.60 -5.97 -2.19
CA GLN A 59 1.58 -5.98 -3.65
C GLN A 59 2.03 -4.63 -4.22
N LEU A 60 1.54 -3.51 -3.66
CA LEU A 60 1.97 -2.17 -4.06
C LEU A 60 3.50 -2.01 -3.91
N ILE A 61 4.05 -2.42 -2.77
CA ILE A 61 5.49 -2.32 -2.47
C ILE A 61 6.34 -3.17 -3.43
N THR A 62 5.92 -4.40 -3.70
CA THR A 62 6.74 -5.36 -4.46
C THR A 62 6.55 -5.28 -5.97
N LYS A 63 5.46 -4.67 -6.45
CA LYS A 63 5.13 -4.54 -7.88
C LYS A 63 5.20 -3.11 -8.40
N GLY A 64 5.12 -2.14 -7.52
CA GLY A 64 5.11 -0.73 -7.87
C GLY A 64 3.72 -0.20 -8.26
N PRO A 65 3.52 1.14 -8.20
CA PRO A 65 2.22 1.76 -8.43
C PRO A 65 1.64 1.49 -9.81
N ASP A 66 2.46 1.58 -10.87
CA ASP A 66 1.97 1.49 -12.25
C ASP A 66 1.41 0.10 -12.58
N ALA A 67 2.11 -0.95 -12.15
CA ALA A 67 1.67 -2.33 -12.35
C ALA A 67 0.36 -2.63 -11.60
N VAL A 68 0.22 -2.07 -10.39
CA VAL A 68 -0.99 -2.22 -9.59
C VAL A 68 -2.15 -1.40 -10.15
N ALA A 69 -1.89 -0.17 -10.60
CA ALA A 69 -2.86 0.69 -11.28
C ALA A 69 -3.43 0.01 -12.53
N ALA A 70 -2.55 -0.52 -13.40
CA ALA A 70 -2.94 -1.26 -14.59
C ALA A 70 -3.82 -2.47 -14.27
N ARG A 71 -3.55 -3.16 -13.15
CA ARG A 71 -4.25 -4.39 -12.76
C ARG A 71 -5.56 -4.15 -12.02
N TYR A 72 -5.63 -3.14 -11.16
CA TYR A 72 -6.69 -3.01 -10.17
C TYR A 72 -7.43 -1.67 -10.21
N ASN A 73 -6.87 -0.68 -10.90
CA ASN A 73 -7.44 0.67 -10.99
C ASN A 73 -7.78 1.06 -12.43
N ASN A 74 -8.06 0.07 -13.30
CA ASN A 74 -8.34 0.28 -14.73
C ASN A 74 -7.25 1.07 -15.47
N GLY A 75 -6.00 1.03 -14.99
CA GLY A 75 -4.90 1.82 -15.53
C GLY A 75 -4.86 3.28 -15.05
N GLU A 76 -5.85 3.74 -14.29
CA GLU A 76 -5.81 5.08 -13.69
C GLU A 76 -4.76 5.12 -12.56
N PRO A 77 -4.02 6.23 -12.41
CA PRO A 77 -3.05 6.38 -11.34
C PRO A 77 -3.66 6.19 -9.94
N LEU A 78 -2.94 5.50 -9.06
CA LEU A 78 -3.31 5.39 -7.65
C LEU A 78 -3.01 6.70 -6.91
N ARG A 79 -3.87 7.07 -5.97
CA ARG A 79 -3.60 8.17 -5.05
C ARG A 79 -2.73 7.65 -3.90
N LEU A 80 -1.50 8.17 -3.82
CA LEU A 80 -0.48 7.73 -2.84
C LEU A 80 -0.15 8.78 -1.77
N ASP A 81 -0.57 10.02 -1.96
CA ASP A 81 -0.14 11.19 -1.17
C ASP A 81 -1.13 11.60 -0.07
N GLY A 82 -2.05 10.70 0.30
CA GLY A 82 -3.07 10.98 1.28
C GLY A 82 -4.49 10.79 0.75
N ARG A 83 -5.46 10.66 1.64
CA ARG A 83 -6.89 10.83 1.33
C ARG A 83 -7.09 12.28 0.89
N GLY A 84 -7.48 12.49 -0.37
CA GLY A 84 -7.88 13.81 -0.85
C GLY A 84 -8.86 14.41 0.15
N THR A 85 -8.58 15.64 0.59
CA THR A 85 -9.42 16.35 1.56
C THR A 85 -10.74 16.74 0.90
N ASP A 86 -11.61 15.76 0.70
CA ASP A 86 -13.02 16.02 0.43
C ASP A 86 -13.69 16.15 1.80
N ALA A 87 -13.55 17.36 2.37
CA ALA A 87 -14.38 17.86 3.46
C ALA A 87 -15.74 18.31 2.91
#